data_AF-A0AAE9TIP8-F1
#
_entry.id   AF-A0AAE9TIP8-F1
#
_cell.length_a   1.000
_cell.length_b   1.000
_cell.length_c   1.000
_cell.angle_alpha   90.00
_cell.angle_beta   90.00
_cell.angle_gamma   90.00
#
_symmetry.space_group_name_H-M   'P 1'
#
loop_
_entity.id
_entity.type
_entity.pdbx_description
1 polymer ?
#
loop_
_entity_poly.entity_id
_entity_poly.type
_entity_poly.pdbx_seq_one_letter_code
_entity_poly.pdbx_strand_id
1 'polypeptide(L)'
;MNNKYFTIQQAAEGIWGAISVPGSGSLGNAAIIDIGDLTVVVDTTNLPHSGALLRQTAEQLTNKPIKYVINTHFHGDHVNGNQEFMESDFISTVWTRDLLSEMGEVNIDLMQQNIQKLINSLHQVRSQEKIRTC
;
A
#
# COMPACT_ATOMS: atom_id res chain seq x y z
N MET A 1 14.93 -3.24 8.32
CA MET A 1 14.45 -2.62 7.07
C MET A 1 13.49 -3.54 6.35
N ASN A 2 13.88 -4.77 5.97
CA ASN A 2 12.91 -5.79 5.53
C ASN A 2 11.94 -6.15 6.65
N ASN A 3 10.71 -6.48 6.30
CA ASN A 3 9.69 -6.96 7.23
C ASN A 3 8.73 -7.92 6.51
N LYS A 4 7.68 -8.37 7.21
CA LYS A 4 6.72 -9.34 6.67
C LYS A 4 5.88 -8.83 5.49
N TYR A 5 5.80 -7.51 5.28
CA TYR A 5 5.01 -6.86 4.23
C TYR A 5 5.81 -6.58 2.97
N PHE A 6 7.07 -6.18 3.10
CA PHE A 6 7.92 -5.83 1.97
C PHE A 6 9.41 -6.02 2.26
N THR A 7 10.17 -6.13 1.18
CA THR A 7 11.64 -6.12 1.18
C THR A 7 12.15 -4.83 0.57
N ILE A 8 13.21 -4.26 1.13
CA ILE A 8 13.83 -3.05 0.61
C ILE A 8 14.88 -3.43 -0.44
N GLN A 9 14.77 -2.83 -1.62
CA GLN A 9 15.72 -2.97 -2.70
C GLN A 9 16.24 -1.59 -3.11
N GLN A 10 17.55 -1.40 -3.08
CA GLN A 10 18.15 -0.15 -3.52
C GLN A 10 18.24 -0.12 -5.05
N ALA A 11 17.65 0.90 -5.67
CA ALA A 11 17.71 1.12 -7.12
C ALA A 11 18.87 2.05 -7.50
N ALA A 12 19.18 3.04 -6.66
CA ALA A 12 20.31 3.95 -6.78
C ALA A 12 20.68 4.53 -5.40
N GLU A 13 21.75 5.33 -5.34
CA GLU A 13 22.03 6.14 -4.15
C GLU A 13 20.83 7.05 -3.84
N GLY A 14 20.33 7.00 -2.60
CA GLY A 14 19.15 7.78 -2.20
C GLY A 14 17.80 7.25 -2.73
N ILE A 15 17.76 6.12 -3.46
CA ILE A 15 16.52 5.61 -4.08
C ILE A 15 16.31 4.14 -3.76
N TRP A 16 15.17 3.82 -3.15
CA TRP A 16 14.78 2.46 -2.77
C TRP A 16 13.37 2.12 -3.20
N GLY A 17 13.15 0.86 -3.55
CA GLY A 17 11.83 0.24 -3.67
C GLY A 17 11.50 -0.59 -2.43
N ALA A 18 10.31 -0.42 -1.89
CA ALA A 18 9.69 -1.34 -0.94
C ALA A 18 8.85 -2.35 -1.73
N ILE A 19 9.42 -3.53 -1.95
CA ILE A 19 8.86 -4.58 -2.81
C ILE A 19 7.96 -5.49 -1.97
N SER A 20 6.67 -5.44 -2.27
CA SER A 20 5.60 -6.19 -1.63
C SER A 20 5.90 -7.69 -1.59
N VAL A 21 5.78 -8.28 -0.39
CA VAL A 21 5.83 -9.73 -0.20
C VAL A 21 4.45 -10.29 -0.56
N PRO A 22 4.35 -11.23 -1.52
CA PRO A 22 3.07 -11.82 -1.91
C PRO A 22 2.31 -12.41 -0.73
N GLY A 23 1.01 -12.14 -0.65
CA GLY A 23 0.13 -12.66 0.41
C GLY A 23 0.29 -11.97 1.77
N SER A 24 1.20 -11.01 1.93
CA SER A 24 1.38 -10.27 3.18
C SER A 24 0.26 -9.28 3.49
N GLY A 25 -0.55 -8.94 2.48
CA GLY A 25 -1.55 -7.88 2.55
C GLY A 25 -1.02 -6.49 2.19
N SER A 26 0.27 -6.30 1.91
CA SER A 26 0.82 -5.03 1.39
C SER A 26 0.29 -4.70 -0.01
N LEU A 27 0.14 -5.74 -0.84
CA LEU A 27 -0.34 -5.74 -2.23
C LEU A 27 0.51 -4.91 -3.20
N GLY A 28 0.63 -3.60 -2.99
CA GLY A 28 1.39 -2.68 -3.83
C GLY A 28 2.84 -2.51 -3.38
N ASN A 29 3.71 -2.21 -4.35
CA ASN A 29 5.07 -1.71 -4.10
C ASN A 29 5.02 -0.22 -3.81
N ALA A 30 6.01 0.27 -3.05
CA ALA A 30 6.22 1.70 -2.84
C ALA A 30 7.66 2.10 -3.17
N ALA A 31 7.93 3.40 -3.30
CA ALA A 31 9.28 3.93 -3.44
C ALA A 31 9.60 4.92 -2.33
N ILE A 32 10.88 4.99 -1.97
CA ILE A 32 11.46 5.92 -0.99
C ILE A 32 12.58 6.65 -1.71
N ILE A 33 12.52 7.98 -1.75
CA ILE A 33 13.45 8.82 -2.48
C ILE A 33 13.95 9.92 -1.56
N ASP A 34 15.26 9.93 -1.33
CA ASP A 34 15.99 11.01 -0.69
C ASP A 34 16.23 12.13 -1.71
N ILE A 35 15.79 13.35 -1.39
CA ILE A 35 15.94 14.52 -2.27
C ILE A 35 16.84 15.60 -1.66
N GLY A 36 17.71 15.24 -0.71
CA GLY A 36 18.59 16.19 -0.03
C GLY A 36 18.20 16.37 1.43
N ASP A 37 17.38 17.35 1.77
CA ASP A 37 16.98 17.60 3.16
C ASP A 37 15.70 16.84 3.57
N LEU A 38 15.02 16.24 2.61
CA LEU A 38 13.67 15.69 2.74
C LEU A 38 13.57 14.31 2.07
N THR A 39 12.52 13.59 2.46
CA THR A 39 12.16 12.30 1.87
C THR A 39 10.82 12.39 1.14
N VAL A 40 10.77 11.76 -0.03
CA VAL A 40 9.55 11.53 -0.82
C VAL A 40 9.20 10.05 -0.74
N VAL A 41 7.94 9.75 -0.48
CA VAL A 41 7.38 8.41 -0.62
C VAL A 41 6.44 8.38 -1.80
N VAL A 42 6.53 7.34 -2.62
CA VAL A 42 5.58 7.08 -3.72
C VAL A 42 4.76 5.85 -3.35
N ASP A 43 3.46 6.05 -3.21
CA ASP A 43 2.45 5.10 -2.74
C ASP A 43 2.66 4.58 -1.30
N THR A 44 1.58 4.18 -0.64
CA THR A 44 1.56 3.94 0.81
C THR A 44 1.17 2.53 1.23
N THR A 45 1.12 1.58 0.28
CA THR A 45 0.68 0.18 0.47
C THR A 45 -0.80 0.05 0.89
N ASN A 46 -1.28 -1.19 1.00
CA ASN A 46 -2.70 -1.48 1.20
C ASN A 46 -3.20 -1.47 2.65
N LEU A 47 -2.34 -1.72 3.65
CA LEU A 47 -2.77 -1.80 5.05
C LEU A 47 -2.19 -0.63 5.86
N PRO A 48 -2.94 -0.08 6.83
CA PRO A 48 -2.40 0.89 7.77
C PRO A 48 -1.08 0.44 8.42
N HIS A 49 -1.02 -0.81 8.87
CA HIS A 49 0.19 -1.31 9.52
C HIS A 49 1.38 -1.46 8.56
N SER A 50 1.15 -1.77 7.28
CA SER A 50 2.24 -1.76 6.29
C SER A 50 2.67 -0.34 5.93
N GLY A 51 1.74 0.62 5.86
CA GLY A 51 2.04 2.04 5.70
C GLY A 51 2.88 2.60 6.85
N ALA A 52 2.57 2.25 8.09
CA ALA A 52 3.32 2.69 9.27
C ALA A 52 4.76 2.17 9.26
N LEU A 53 4.94 0.90 8.88
CA LEU A 53 6.27 0.32 8.71
C LEU A 53 7.01 0.93 7.51
N LEU A 54 6.31 1.30 6.44
CA LEU A 54 6.90 2.00 5.30
C LEU A 54 7.42 3.37 5.73
N ARG A 55 6.62 4.16 6.45
CA ARG A 55 7.04 5.45 7.03
C ARG A 55 8.28 5.30 7.89
N GLN A 56 8.25 4.38 8.87
CA GLN A 56 9.38 4.12 9.75
C GLN A 56 10.63 3.71 8.94
N THR A 57 10.46 2.87 7.92
CA THR A 57 11.58 2.43 7.08
C THR A 57 12.16 3.58 6.27
N ALA A 58 11.34 4.48 5.74
CA ALA A 58 11.76 5.66 5.01
C ALA A 58 12.54 6.64 5.91
N GLU A 59 12.05 6.92 7.11
CA GLU A 59 12.73 7.75 8.11
C GLU A 59 14.09 7.13 8.50
N GLN A 60 14.16 5.80 8.68
CA GLN A 60 15.41 5.11 9.00
C GLN A 60 16.43 5.12 7.86
N LEU A 61 15.98 4.93 6.61
CA LEU A 61 16.86 4.90 5.44
C LEU A 61 17.49 6.27 5.15
N THR A 62 16.70 7.32 5.32
CA THR A 62 17.07 8.68 4.88
C THR A 62 17.58 9.55 6.03
N ASN A 63 17.22 9.20 7.28
CA ASN A 63 17.42 10.03 8.46
C ASN A 63 16.85 11.46 8.30
N LYS A 64 15.75 11.58 7.54
CA LYS A 64 15.11 12.84 7.12
C LYS A 64 13.60 12.77 7.27
N PRO A 65 12.92 13.91 7.46
CA PRO A 65 11.47 13.95 7.50
C PRO A 65 10.88 13.60 6.12
N ILE A 66 9.77 12.87 6.14
CA ILE A 66 8.97 12.63 4.93
C ILE A 66 8.11 13.87 4.71
N LYS A 67 8.38 14.60 3.62
CA LYS A 67 7.64 15.82 3.30
C LYS A 67 6.55 15.58 2.27
N TYR A 68 6.79 14.70 1.32
CA TYR A 68 5.88 14.47 0.20
C TYR A 68 5.47 13.01 0.11
N VAL A 69 4.18 12.78 -0.07
CA VAL A 69 3.62 11.49 -0.48
C VAL A 69 2.98 11.64 -1.84
N ILE A 70 3.46 10.88 -2.81
CA ILE A 70 2.90 10.85 -4.16
C ILE A 70 1.97 9.64 -4.25
N ASN A 71 0.69 9.85 -4.55
CA ASN A 71 -0.21 8.76 -4.93
C ASN A 71 -0.27 8.66 -6.45
N THR A 72 0.16 7.51 -6.98
CA THR A 72 0.18 7.26 -8.43
C THR A 72 -1.24 7.16 -9.01
N HIS A 73 -2.16 6.57 -8.26
CA HIS A 73 -3.59 6.49 -8.57
C HIS A 73 -4.40 6.12 -7.31
N PHE A 74 -5.72 5.95 -7.45
CA PHE A 74 -6.66 5.87 -6.34
C PHE A 74 -6.85 4.47 -5.74
N HIS A 75 -6.27 3.42 -6.33
CA HIS A 75 -6.52 2.07 -5.84
C HIS A 75 -5.94 1.85 -4.44
N GLY A 76 -6.65 1.05 -3.64
CA GLY A 76 -6.38 0.86 -2.22
C GLY A 76 -4.96 0.41 -1.90
N ASP A 77 -4.35 -0.40 -2.77
CA ASP A 77 -2.98 -0.86 -2.60
C ASP A 77 -1.90 0.22 -2.75
N HIS A 78 -2.29 1.41 -3.19
CA HIS A 78 -1.43 2.59 -3.32
C HIS A 78 -1.73 3.69 -2.30
N VAL A 79 -2.90 3.67 -1.65
CA VAL A 79 -3.41 4.82 -0.88
C VAL A 79 -3.94 4.48 0.51
N ASN A 80 -4.26 3.23 0.81
CA ASN A 80 -4.89 2.88 2.10
C ASN A 80 -3.94 3.11 3.29
N GLY A 81 -2.63 3.14 3.07
CA GLY A 81 -1.66 3.52 4.08
C GLY A 81 -1.51 5.04 4.28
N ASN A 82 -2.20 5.89 3.51
CA ASN A 82 -2.05 7.35 3.56
C ASN A 82 -2.28 7.92 4.96
N GLN A 83 -3.18 7.32 5.74
CA GLN A 83 -3.46 7.71 7.12
C GLN A 83 -2.25 7.68 8.07
N GLU A 84 -1.17 6.99 7.68
CA GLU A 84 0.06 6.94 8.46
C GLU A 84 1.04 8.09 8.14
N PHE A 85 0.71 8.92 7.14
CA PHE A 85 1.52 10.02 6.62
C PHE A 85 0.82 11.39 6.72
N MET A 86 -0.06 11.58 7.72
CA MET A 86 -0.89 12.80 7.85
C MET A 86 -0.09 14.10 8.03
N GLU A 87 1.19 14.01 8.43
CA GLU A 87 2.10 15.15 8.56
C GLU A 87 2.82 15.51 7.24
N SER A 88 2.56 14.78 6.15
CA SER A 88 3.14 15.00 4.82
C SER A 88 2.19 15.76 3.88
N ASP A 89 2.75 16.44 2.89
CA ASP A 89 1.99 17.02 1.79
C ASP A 89 1.70 15.94 0.73
N PHE A 90 0.43 15.76 0.38
CA PHE A 90 0.03 14.80 -0.65
C PHE A 90 0.05 15.41 -2.05
N ILE A 91 0.66 14.68 -2.98
CA ILE A 91 0.72 15.02 -4.40
C ILE A 91 0.02 13.92 -5.18
N SER A 92 -0.95 14.29 -6.02
CA SER A 92 -1.63 13.38 -6.93
C SER A 92 -2.22 14.16 -8.10
N THR A 93 -2.76 13.44 -9.09
CA THR A 93 -3.60 14.10 -10.10
C THR A 93 -4.92 14.54 -9.48
N VAL A 94 -5.56 15.56 -10.05
CA VAL A 94 -6.89 16.01 -9.61
C VAL A 94 -7.92 14.87 -9.65
N TRP A 95 -7.81 13.97 -10.63
CA TRP A 95 -8.67 12.80 -10.77
C TRP A 95 -8.50 11.81 -9.61
N THR A 96 -7.26 11.54 -9.22
CA THR A 96 -6.97 10.67 -8.07
C THR A 96 -7.56 11.26 -6.79
N ARG A 97 -7.34 12.55 -6.54
CA ARG A 97 -7.90 13.23 -5.36
C ARG A 97 -9.43 13.16 -5.34
N ASP A 98 -10.07 13.43 -6.47
CA ASP A 98 -11.54 13.47 -6.55
C ASP A 98 -12.12 12.06 -6.31
N LEU A 99 -11.54 11.02 -6.92
CA LEU A 99 -11.95 9.62 -6.68
C LEU A 99 -11.74 9.19 -5.23
N LEU A 100 -10.63 9.58 -4.59
CA LEU A 100 -10.41 9.30 -3.16
C LEU A 100 -11.48 9.96 -2.27
N SER A 101 -11.95 11.14 -2.67
CA SER A 101 -13.00 11.86 -1.95
C SER A 101 -14.38 11.20 -2.14
N GLU A 102 -14.62 10.60 -3.31
CA GLU A 102 -15.86 9.88 -3.63
C GLU A 102 -15.93 8.48 -3.01
N MET A 103 -14.80 7.78 -2.88
CA MET A 103 -14.75 6.43 -2.31
C MET A 103 -15.16 6.39 -0.83
N GLY A 104 -15.05 7.52 -0.12
CA GLY A 104 -15.37 7.63 1.29
C GLY A 104 -14.43 6.80 2.18
N GLU A 105 -14.76 6.69 3.46
CA GLU A 105 -13.98 5.90 4.40
C GLU A 105 -14.14 4.40 4.14
N VAL A 106 -13.04 3.66 4.25
CA VAL A 106 -13.07 2.19 4.19
C VAL A 106 -13.83 1.67 5.41
N ASN A 107 -15.01 1.11 5.19
CA ASN A 107 -15.74 0.38 6.22
C ASN A 107 -15.15 -1.03 6.39
N ILE A 108 -14.35 -1.22 7.44
CA ILE A 108 -13.64 -2.47 7.72
C ILE A 108 -14.60 -3.65 7.91
N ASP A 109 -15.74 -3.45 8.58
CA ASP A 109 -16.72 -4.52 8.79
C ASP A 109 -17.35 -4.97 7.46
N LEU A 110 -17.71 -4.01 6.61
CA LEU A 110 -18.24 -4.30 5.27
C LEU A 110 -17.18 -4.99 4.40
N MET A 111 -15.92 -4.55 4.49
CA MET A 111 -14.81 -5.18 3.79
C MET A 111 -14.61 -6.63 4.26
N GLN A 112 -14.61 -6.88 5.57
CA GLN A 112 -14.53 -8.22 6.15
C GLN A 112 -15.68 -9.11 5.69
N GLN A 113 -16.91 -8.61 5.69
CA GLN A 113 -18.07 -9.34 5.20
C GLN A 113 -17.95 -9.67 3.71
N ASN A 114 -17.50 -8.72 2.89
CA ASN A 114 -17.29 -8.92 1.46
C ASN A 114 -16.18 -9.94 1.18
N ILE A 115 -15.08 -9.88 1.94
CA ILE A 115 -13.99 -10.89 1.87
C ILE A 115 -14.52 -12.26 2.26
N GLN A 116 -15.32 -12.37 3.32
CA GLN A 116 -15.89 -13.66 3.74
C GLN A 116 -16.83 -14.23 2.67
N LYS A 117 -17.65 -13.37 2.03
CA LYS A 117 -18.48 -13.78 0.88
C LYS A 117 -17.63 -14.28 -0.27
N LEU A 118 -16.56 -13.58 -0.62
CA LEU A 118 -15.62 -13.98 -1.66
C LEU A 118 -14.98 -15.34 -1.34
N ILE A 119 -14.49 -15.54 -0.12
CA ILE A 119 -13.92 -16.81 0.34
C ILE A 119 -14.94 -17.95 0.16
N ASN A 120 -16.18 -17.74 0.58
CA ASN A 120 -17.26 -18.72 0.44
C ASN A 120 -17.52 -19.05 -1.04
N SER A 121 -17.56 -18.05 -1.93
CA SER A 121 -17.71 -18.24 -3.38
C SER A 121 -16.54 -19.01 -3.99
N LEU A 122 -15.30 -18.72 -3.58
CA LEU A 122 -14.11 -19.45 -4.05
C LEU A 122 -14.14 -20.93 -3.62
N HIS A 123 -14.60 -21.21 -2.39
CA HIS A 123 -14.81 -22.60 -1.94
C HIS A 123 -15.82 -23.35 -2.80
N GLN A 124 -16.90 -22.68 -3.23
CA GLN A 124 -17.91 -23.27 -4.11
C GLN A 124 -17.36 -23.56 -5.52
N VAL A 125 -16.58 -22.65 -6.10
CA VAL A 125 -15.92 -22.89 -7.40
C VAL A 125 -14.99 -24.09 -7.31
N ARG A 126 -14.15 -24.14 -6.28
CA ARG A 126 -13.19 -25.24 -6.08
C ARG A 126 -13.86 -26.60 -5.89
N SER A 127 -15.04 -26.66 -5.26
CA SER A 127 -15.79 -27.90 -5.12
C SER A 127 -16.41 -28.35 -6.45
N GLN A 128 -16.86 -27.40 -7.28
CA GLN A 128 -17.39 -27.68 -8.62
C GLN A 128 -16.31 -28.12 -9.62
N GLU A 129 -15.10 -27.55 -9.54
CA GLU A 129 -13.96 -28.00 -10.36
C GLU A 129 -13.61 -29.46 -10.09
N LYS A 130 -13.61 -29.88 -8.81
CA LYS A 130 -13.38 -31.30 -8.45
C LYS A 130 -14.41 -32.26 -9.03
N ILE A 131 -15.64 -31.81 -9.26
CA ILE A 131 -16.72 -32.62 -9.86
C ILE A 131 -16.53 -32.74 -11.39
N ARG A 132 -15.88 -31.76 -12.04
CA ARG A 132 -15.69 -31.72 -13.49
C ARG A 132 -14.48 -32.51 -14.01
N THR A 133 -13.58 -32.93 -13.13
CA THR A 133 -12.38 -33.71 -13.48
C THR A 133 -12.53 -35.23 -13.33
N CYS A 134 -13.76 -35.75 -13.21
CA CYS A 134 -14.08 -37.19 -13.24
C CYS A 134 -14.64 -37.62 -14.59
#